data_AF-A0A0G4MAR5-F1
#
_entry.id   AF-A0A0G4MAR5-F1
#
_cell.length_a   1.000
_cell.length_b   1.000
_cell.length_c   1.000
_cell.angle_alpha   90.00
_cell.angle_beta   90.00
_cell.angle_gamma   90.00
#
_symmetry.space_group_name_H-M   'P 1'
#
loop_
_entity.id
_entity.type
_entity.pdbx_description
1 polymer ?
#
loop_
_entity_poly.entity_id
_entity_poly.type
_entity_poly.pdbx_seq_one_letter_code
_entity_poly.pdbx_strand_id
1 'polypeptide(L)'
;MQKWIFALPDTTAEQKARQRTLQVELDSLVEQLSQRPGLGVNGLVFAHCDLLSGNVIILPGQPGDVEGAKSVTFIDYEYATPSPAAFDLANHFAEWGGFDCDWSVMPTRAQRQTFITKYIESYFASQQSEVDREAEVTKLMDEVDLFRGVPGFYWGIWALIQATISDIDFDYASYAETRLSEYWAWKAESDGSRAAAGADKPLREKRWEQSE
;
A
#
# COMPACT_ATOMS: atom_id res chain seq x y z
N MET A 1 -1.03 13.05 -4.15
CA MET A 1 -1.86 13.30 -2.96
C MET A 1 -2.19 14.78 -2.71
N GLN A 2 -1.25 15.71 -2.45
CA GLN A 2 -1.64 17.10 -2.11
C GLN A 2 -2.52 17.79 -3.18
N LYS A 3 -2.12 17.70 -4.45
CA LYS A 3 -2.93 18.20 -5.58
C LYS A 3 -4.33 17.56 -5.64
N TRP A 4 -4.44 16.32 -5.20
CA TRP A 4 -5.72 15.60 -5.16
C TRP A 4 -6.62 16.14 -4.06
N ILE A 5 -6.09 16.35 -2.86
CA ILE A 5 -6.83 16.97 -1.75
C ILE A 5 -7.35 18.35 -2.16
N PHE A 6 -6.53 19.17 -2.80
CA PHE A 6 -6.94 20.49 -3.28
C PHE A 6 -7.95 20.46 -4.43
N ALA A 7 -8.08 19.35 -5.15
CA ALA A 7 -9.07 19.17 -6.20
C ALA A 7 -10.43 18.67 -5.66
N LEU A 8 -10.50 18.23 -4.40
CA LEU A 8 -11.77 17.83 -3.78
C LEU A 8 -12.74 19.03 -3.69
N PRO A 9 -14.06 18.78 -3.79
CA PRO A 9 -15.07 19.82 -3.59
C PRO A 9 -14.86 20.55 -2.26
N ASP A 10 -15.06 21.86 -2.27
CA ASP A 10 -14.84 22.76 -1.13
C ASP A 10 -15.98 23.78 -0.95
N THR A 11 -17.16 23.51 -1.51
CA THR A 11 -18.27 24.47 -1.53
C THR A 11 -19.06 24.50 -0.21
N THR A 12 -19.22 23.34 0.45
CA THR A 12 -19.94 23.23 1.73
C THR A 12 -18.98 23.25 2.93
N ALA A 13 -19.52 23.43 4.14
CA ALA A 13 -18.73 23.40 5.37
C ALA A 13 -18.12 22.01 5.61
N GLU A 14 -18.88 20.96 5.33
CA GLU A 14 -18.48 19.55 5.47
C GLU A 14 -17.35 19.20 4.50
N GLN A 15 -17.46 19.67 3.25
CA GLN A 15 -16.46 19.52 2.21
C GLN A 15 -15.12 20.18 2.60
N LYS A 16 -15.17 21.44 3.05
CA LYS A 16 -13.99 22.16 3.56
C LYS A 16 -13.38 21.47 4.78
N ALA A 17 -14.21 20.96 5.70
CA ALA A 17 -13.76 20.25 6.88
C ALA A 17 -13.03 18.95 6.50
N ARG A 18 -13.59 18.16 5.57
CA ARG A 18 -12.94 16.95 5.05
C ARG A 18 -11.61 17.26 4.38
N GLN A 19 -11.55 18.27 3.51
CA GLN A 19 -10.31 18.68 2.85
C GLN A 19 -9.24 19.08 3.88
N ARG A 20 -9.61 19.87 4.90
CA ARG A 20 -8.71 20.25 6.00
C ARG A 20 -8.21 19.02 6.76
N THR A 21 -9.09 18.08 7.12
CA THR A 21 -8.69 16.85 7.82
C THR A 21 -7.68 16.06 7.00
N LEU A 22 -7.97 15.81 5.72
CA LEU A 22 -7.06 15.08 4.84
C LEU A 22 -5.72 15.81 4.68
N GLN A 23 -5.71 17.14 4.61
CA GLN A 23 -4.46 17.90 4.52
C GLN A 23 -3.60 17.73 5.78
N VAL A 24 -4.21 17.81 6.98
CA VAL A 24 -3.51 17.60 8.26
C VAL A 24 -2.91 16.19 8.31
N GLU A 25 -3.67 15.19 7.87
CA GLU A 25 -3.18 13.80 7.84
C GLU A 25 -2.04 13.60 6.84
N LEU A 26 -2.13 14.23 5.65
CA LEU A 26 -1.03 14.20 4.68
C LEU A 26 0.24 14.83 5.26
N ASP A 27 0.12 15.97 5.92
CA ASP A 27 1.26 16.66 6.53
C ASP A 27 1.90 15.78 7.61
N SER A 28 1.10 15.10 8.44
CA SER A 28 1.58 14.16 9.45
C SER A 28 2.26 12.92 8.82
N LEU A 29 1.70 12.36 7.76
CA LEU A 29 2.31 11.25 7.02
C LEU A 29 3.67 11.66 6.43
N VAL A 30 3.77 12.87 5.87
CA VAL A 30 5.04 13.40 5.35
C VAL A 30 6.06 13.55 6.46
N GLU A 31 5.68 14.10 7.61
CA GLU A 31 6.58 14.24 8.76
C GLU A 31 7.09 12.88 9.26
N GLN A 32 6.22 11.87 9.34
CA GLN A 32 6.56 10.55 9.87
C GLN A 32 7.34 9.67 8.89
N LEU A 33 7.01 9.75 7.59
CA LEU A 33 7.44 8.77 6.59
C LEU A 33 8.39 9.33 5.52
N SER A 34 8.62 10.65 5.46
CA SER A 34 9.59 11.21 4.52
C SER A 34 11.04 10.95 4.95
N GLN A 35 11.94 10.91 3.96
CA GLN A 35 13.40 10.82 4.17
C GLN A 35 13.87 9.63 5.01
N ARG A 36 13.10 8.54 5.02
CA ARG A 36 13.49 7.32 5.72
C ARG A 36 14.59 6.57 4.95
N PRO A 37 15.58 5.99 5.65
CA PRO A 37 16.56 5.13 5.01
C PRO A 37 15.89 3.86 4.49
N GLY A 38 16.14 3.50 3.24
CA GLY A 38 15.52 2.35 2.60
C GLY A 38 16.36 1.83 1.44
N LEU A 39 15.80 0.89 0.69
CA LEU A 39 16.40 0.42 -0.55
C LEU A 39 16.43 1.52 -1.61
N GLY A 40 17.34 1.39 -2.58
CA GLY A 40 17.51 2.36 -3.67
C GLY A 40 18.31 3.61 -3.29
N VAL A 41 18.16 4.65 -4.11
CA VAL A 41 18.92 5.91 -3.96
C VAL A 41 18.11 6.85 -3.08
N ASN A 42 18.69 7.30 -1.95
CA ASN A 42 18.01 8.11 -0.94
C ASN A 42 16.73 7.45 -0.40
N GLY A 43 16.72 6.13 -0.29
CA GLY A 43 15.56 5.36 0.20
C GLY A 43 14.41 5.21 -0.82
N LEU A 44 14.65 5.55 -2.09
CA LEU A 44 13.67 5.48 -3.16
C LEU A 44 14.10 4.48 -4.24
N VAL A 45 13.16 3.65 -4.67
CA VAL A 45 13.25 2.77 -5.84
C VAL A 45 12.32 3.26 -6.94
N PHE A 46 12.50 2.78 -8.17
CA PHE A 46 11.44 2.89 -9.17
C PHE A 46 10.29 1.96 -8.76
N ALA A 47 9.18 2.54 -8.32
CA ALA A 47 8.00 1.83 -7.87
C ALA A 47 6.88 1.94 -8.89
N HIS A 48 6.05 0.90 -8.98
CA HIS A 48 4.87 0.89 -9.84
C HIS A 48 3.72 1.69 -9.22
N CYS A 49 3.60 1.66 -7.89
CA CYS A 49 2.59 2.33 -7.08
C CYS A 49 1.14 1.85 -7.28
N ASP A 50 0.91 0.84 -8.11
CA ASP A 50 -0.43 0.32 -8.45
C ASP A 50 -0.44 -1.17 -8.83
N LEU A 51 0.24 -2.00 -8.03
CA LEU A 51 0.35 -3.44 -8.29
C LEU A 51 -0.88 -4.24 -7.82
N LEU A 52 -2.05 -3.90 -8.37
CA LEU A 52 -3.25 -4.74 -8.26
C LEU A 52 -3.18 -5.95 -9.22
N SER A 53 -3.98 -6.98 -8.99
CA SER A 53 -3.91 -8.25 -9.73
C SER A 53 -4.05 -8.11 -11.25
N GLY A 54 -4.87 -7.18 -11.73
CA GLY A 54 -5.04 -6.82 -13.13
C GLY A 54 -3.77 -6.28 -13.81
N ASN A 55 -2.81 -5.74 -13.04
CA ASN A 55 -1.55 -5.21 -13.56
C ASN A 55 -0.41 -6.26 -13.53
N VAL A 56 -0.71 -7.51 -13.12
CA VAL A 56 0.25 -8.62 -13.05
C VAL A 56 -0.07 -9.66 -14.12
N ILE A 57 0.74 -9.73 -15.16
CA ILE A 57 0.50 -10.56 -16.34
C ILE A 57 1.36 -11.81 -16.32
N ILE A 58 0.71 -12.97 -16.25
CA ILE A 58 1.36 -14.26 -16.42
C ILE A 58 1.56 -14.51 -17.92
N LEU A 59 2.82 -14.62 -18.34
CA LEU A 59 3.17 -14.87 -19.74
C LEU A 59 2.94 -16.34 -20.12
N PRO A 60 2.61 -16.64 -21.39
CA PRO A 60 2.56 -18.02 -21.88
C PRO A 60 3.91 -18.71 -21.70
N GLY A 61 3.89 -19.99 -21.33
CA GLY A 61 5.10 -20.79 -21.22
C GLY A 61 5.80 -20.95 -22.56
N GLN A 62 7.13 -20.88 -22.55
CA GLN A 62 7.98 -21.08 -23.73
C GLN A 62 8.56 -22.50 -23.76
N PRO A 63 8.88 -23.05 -24.95
CA PRO A 63 9.59 -24.31 -25.06
C PRO A 63 10.93 -24.25 -24.32
N GLY A 64 11.11 -25.10 -23.30
CA GLY A 64 12.31 -25.13 -22.45
C GLY A 64 12.15 -24.46 -21.08
N ASP A 65 10.98 -23.90 -20.77
CA ASP A 65 10.68 -23.40 -19.43
C ASP A 65 10.71 -24.53 -18.39
N VAL A 66 11.18 -24.19 -17.18
CA VAL A 66 11.15 -25.10 -16.03
C VAL A 66 9.70 -25.38 -15.66
N GLU A 67 9.35 -26.67 -15.59
CA GLU A 67 7.99 -27.09 -15.25
C GLU A 67 7.56 -26.51 -13.89
N GLY A 68 6.45 -25.76 -13.89
CA GLY A 68 5.92 -25.06 -12.71
C GLY A 68 6.41 -23.62 -12.51
N ALA A 69 7.47 -23.17 -13.21
CA ALA A 69 7.89 -21.77 -13.19
C ALA A 69 7.01 -20.94 -14.15
N LYS A 70 6.43 -19.86 -13.63
CA LYS A 70 5.67 -18.90 -14.44
C LYS A 70 6.50 -17.65 -14.65
N SER A 71 6.59 -17.19 -15.89
CA SER A 71 7.13 -15.87 -16.20
C SER A 71 6.04 -14.82 -16.00
N VAL A 72 6.38 -13.73 -15.32
CA VAL A 72 5.44 -12.67 -14.95
C VAL A 72 6.02 -11.33 -15.41
N THR A 73 5.15 -10.45 -15.90
CA THR A 73 5.48 -9.06 -16.21
C THR A 73 4.41 -8.13 -15.65
N PHE A 74 4.74 -6.84 -15.52
CA PHE A 74 3.80 -5.82 -15.07
C PHE A 74 3.46 -4.86 -16.23
N ILE A 75 2.25 -4.31 -16.20
CA ILE A 75 1.75 -3.33 -17.16
C ILE A 75 1.13 -2.14 -16.41
N ASP A 76 0.81 -1.07 -17.14
CA ASP A 76 0.08 0.10 -16.61
C ASP A 76 0.84 0.91 -15.54
N TYR A 77 1.97 1.49 -15.95
CA TYR A 77 2.86 2.28 -15.08
C TYR A 77 2.39 3.74 -14.91
N GLU A 78 1.11 4.05 -15.00
CA GLU A 78 0.62 5.45 -14.98
C GLU A 78 0.89 6.17 -13.64
N TYR A 79 0.93 5.43 -12.54
CA TYR A 79 1.27 5.93 -11.20
C TYR A 79 2.75 5.75 -10.84
N ALA A 80 3.57 5.20 -11.75
CA ALA A 80 4.94 4.85 -11.44
C ALA A 80 5.78 6.10 -11.14
N THR A 81 6.50 6.06 -10.03
CA THR A 81 7.31 7.18 -9.54
C THR A 81 8.41 6.66 -8.61
N PRO A 82 9.52 7.40 -8.42
CA PRO A 82 10.39 7.16 -7.27
C PRO A 82 9.58 7.13 -5.98
N SER A 83 9.66 6.01 -5.24
CA SER A 83 8.90 5.78 -4.01
C SER A 83 9.66 4.82 -3.08
N PRO A 84 9.43 4.85 -1.75
CA PRO A 84 9.93 3.81 -0.87
C PRO A 84 9.42 2.43 -1.31
N ALA A 85 10.30 1.43 -1.36
CA ALA A 85 9.89 0.05 -1.67
C ALA A 85 8.80 -0.46 -0.72
N ALA A 86 8.81 0.01 0.54
CA ALA A 86 7.81 -0.31 1.53
C ALA A 86 6.39 0.14 1.14
N PHE A 87 6.24 1.29 0.46
CA PHE A 87 4.94 1.72 -0.03
C PHE A 87 4.42 0.78 -1.12
N ASP A 88 5.25 0.45 -2.12
CA ASP A 88 4.82 -0.39 -3.25
C ASP A 88 4.44 -1.81 -2.79
N LEU A 89 5.20 -2.36 -1.83
CA LEU A 89 4.90 -3.64 -1.19
C LEU A 89 3.65 -3.59 -0.32
N ALA A 90 3.50 -2.57 0.52
CA ALA A 90 2.30 -2.38 1.34
C ALA A 90 1.05 -2.21 0.46
N ASN A 91 1.18 -1.48 -0.65
CA ASN A 91 0.12 -1.31 -1.64
C ASN A 91 -0.25 -2.66 -2.27
N HIS A 92 0.73 -3.40 -2.78
CA HIS A 92 0.48 -4.72 -3.35
C HIS A 92 -0.23 -5.68 -2.38
N PHE A 93 0.15 -5.67 -1.09
CA PHE A 93 -0.54 -6.46 -0.07
C PHE A 93 -1.95 -5.98 0.25
N ALA A 94 -2.23 -4.68 0.16
CA ALA A 94 -3.59 -4.14 0.31
C ALA A 94 -4.51 -4.61 -0.82
N GLU A 95 -3.98 -4.79 -2.03
CA GLU A 95 -4.74 -5.24 -3.19
C GLU A 95 -5.12 -6.74 -3.16
N TRP A 96 -4.72 -7.50 -2.13
CA TRP A 96 -5.20 -8.87 -1.92
C TRP A 96 -6.71 -8.90 -1.63
N GLY A 97 -7.26 -7.85 -1.01
CA GLY A 97 -8.69 -7.69 -0.79
C GLY A 97 -9.49 -7.32 -2.04
N GLY A 98 -8.82 -6.97 -3.14
CA GLY A 98 -9.45 -6.52 -4.38
C GLY A 98 -10.36 -5.29 -4.21
N PHE A 99 -11.19 -5.02 -5.22
CA PHE A 99 -12.14 -3.90 -5.18
C PHE A 99 -13.24 -4.05 -4.11
N ASP A 100 -13.59 -5.29 -3.78
CA ASP A 100 -14.56 -5.61 -2.72
C ASP A 100 -14.02 -5.34 -1.31
N CYS A 101 -12.71 -5.06 -1.18
CA CYS A 101 -12.07 -4.78 0.09
C CYS A 101 -12.25 -5.94 1.10
N ASP A 102 -12.11 -7.18 0.62
CA ASP A 102 -12.25 -8.37 1.46
C ASP A 102 -11.04 -8.51 2.40
N TRP A 103 -11.22 -8.08 3.65
CA TRP A 103 -10.17 -8.14 4.65
C TRP A 103 -9.82 -9.55 5.11
N SER A 104 -10.65 -10.55 4.81
CA SER A 104 -10.38 -11.94 5.22
C SER A 104 -9.20 -12.56 4.46
N VAL A 105 -8.93 -12.07 3.25
CA VAL A 105 -7.86 -12.59 2.38
C VAL A 105 -6.55 -11.81 2.52
N MET A 106 -6.47 -10.81 3.39
CA MET A 106 -5.22 -10.07 3.62
C MET A 106 -4.07 -11.02 4.02
N PRO A 107 -2.84 -10.79 3.51
CA PRO A 107 -1.73 -11.71 3.74
C PRO A 107 -1.32 -11.68 5.22
N THR A 108 -1.03 -12.85 5.79
CA THR A 108 -0.51 -13.00 7.16
C THR A 108 0.98 -12.63 7.23
N ARG A 109 1.53 -12.51 8.44
CA ARG A 109 2.93 -12.14 8.64
C ARG A 109 3.87 -13.11 7.92
N ALA A 110 3.62 -14.43 8.00
CA ALA A 110 4.42 -15.44 7.30
C ALA A 110 4.36 -15.29 5.77
N GLN A 111 3.19 -14.97 5.21
CA GLN A 111 3.02 -14.73 3.77
C GLN A 111 3.79 -13.49 3.31
N ARG A 112 3.68 -12.37 4.04
CA ARG A 112 4.45 -11.15 3.74
C ARG A 112 5.95 -11.38 3.86
N GLN A 113 6.40 -12.09 4.91
CA GLN A 113 7.81 -12.43 5.10
C GLN A 113 8.34 -13.30 3.97
N THR A 114 7.57 -14.27 3.47
CA THR A 114 7.95 -15.10 2.33
C THR A 114 8.16 -14.25 1.07
N PHE A 115 7.22 -13.35 0.77
CA PHE A 115 7.32 -12.43 -0.37
C PHE A 115 8.52 -11.50 -0.23
N ILE A 116 8.68 -10.87 0.93
CA ILE A 116 9.78 -9.93 1.21
C ILE A 116 11.14 -10.61 1.16
N THR A 117 11.24 -11.87 1.61
CA THR A 117 12.48 -12.65 1.48
C THR A 117 12.87 -12.81 0.02
N LYS A 118 11.91 -13.16 -0.85
CA LYS A 118 12.16 -13.31 -2.30
C LYS A 118 12.48 -11.98 -2.97
N TYR A 119 11.84 -10.89 -2.53
CA TYR A 119 12.14 -9.54 -2.99
C TYR A 119 13.59 -9.15 -2.64
N ILE A 120 14.02 -9.31 -1.39
CA ILE A 120 15.39 -9.01 -0.93
C ILE A 120 16.43 -9.85 -1.68
N GLU A 121 16.17 -11.16 -1.84
CA GLU A 121 17.03 -12.07 -2.62
C GLU A 121 17.22 -11.56 -4.05
N SER A 122 16.12 -11.22 -4.73
CA SER A 122 16.15 -10.75 -6.11
C SER A 122 16.81 -9.37 -6.25
N TYR A 123 16.49 -8.47 -5.32
CA TYR A 123 17.03 -7.11 -5.31
C TYR A 123 18.55 -7.11 -5.18
N PHE A 124 19.11 -7.75 -4.15
CA PHE A 124 20.56 -7.74 -3.94
C PHE A 124 21.33 -8.61 -4.93
N ALA A 125 20.72 -9.68 -5.47
CA ALA A 125 21.29 -10.42 -6.58
C ALA A 125 21.45 -9.54 -7.84
N SER A 126 20.46 -8.68 -8.14
CA SER A 126 20.53 -7.75 -9.28
C SER A 126 21.64 -6.69 -9.13
N GLN A 127 21.94 -6.31 -7.88
CA GLN A 127 22.99 -5.35 -7.54
C GLN A 127 24.37 -5.99 -7.41
N GLN A 128 24.47 -7.33 -7.44
CA GLN A 128 25.69 -8.09 -7.16
C GLN A 128 26.30 -7.74 -5.79
N SER A 129 25.44 -7.49 -4.81
CA SER A 129 25.82 -7.08 -3.45
C SER A 129 25.59 -8.21 -2.45
N GLU A 130 26.59 -8.49 -1.62
CA GLU A 130 26.45 -9.42 -0.50
C GLU A 130 26.06 -8.64 0.76
N VAL A 131 24.98 -9.06 1.40
CA VAL A 131 24.40 -8.40 2.58
C VAL A 131 23.93 -9.44 3.58
N ASP A 132 23.73 -9.02 4.83
CA ASP A 132 22.99 -9.80 5.81
C ASP A 132 21.51 -9.85 5.40
N ARG A 133 21.11 -10.94 4.75
CA ARG A 133 19.76 -11.14 4.22
C ARG A 133 18.70 -11.09 5.32
N GLU A 134 18.98 -11.68 6.48
CA GLU A 134 18.01 -11.75 7.57
C GLU A 134 17.77 -10.37 8.17
N ALA A 135 18.85 -9.58 8.33
CA ALA A 135 18.75 -8.19 8.76
C ALA A 135 17.97 -7.34 7.75
N GLU A 136 18.23 -7.47 6.45
CA GLU A 136 17.53 -6.69 5.41
C GLU A 136 16.05 -7.08 5.27
N VAL A 137 15.72 -8.38 5.42
CA VAL A 137 14.32 -8.84 5.47
C VAL A 137 13.60 -8.24 6.68
N THR A 138 14.23 -8.28 7.85
CA THR A 138 13.65 -7.71 9.09
C THR A 138 13.39 -6.22 8.93
N LYS A 139 14.38 -5.48 8.44
CA LYS A 139 14.27 -4.05 8.17
C LYS A 139 13.14 -3.72 7.18
N LEU A 140 13.04 -4.46 6.08
CA LEU A 140 11.98 -4.22 5.09
C LEU A 140 10.59 -4.62 5.61
N MET A 141 10.49 -5.67 6.44
CA MET A 141 9.24 -6.02 7.13
C MET A 141 8.77 -4.89 8.04
N ASP A 142 9.67 -4.29 8.82
CA ASP A 142 9.36 -3.18 9.72
C ASP A 142 8.95 -1.92 8.94
N GLU A 143 9.65 -1.59 7.85
CA GLU A 143 9.26 -0.47 7.00
C GLU A 143 7.89 -0.72 6.33
N VAL A 144 7.61 -1.93 5.81
CA VAL A 144 6.28 -2.25 5.25
C VAL A 144 5.17 -2.12 6.30
N ASP A 145 5.44 -2.48 7.55
CA ASP A 145 4.49 -2.30 8.66
C ASP A 145 4.13 -0.82 8.88
N LEU A 146 5.12 0.08 8.82
CA LEU A 146 4.92 1.53 8.94
C LEU A 146 4.08 2.11 7.80
N PHE A 147 4.17 1.54 6.60
CA PHE A 147 3.44 2.03 5.43
C PHE A 147 2.05 1.38 5.24
N ARG A 148 1.66 0.38 6.06
CA ARG A 148 0.46 -0.46 5.79
C ARG A 148 -0.87 0.29 5.72
N GLY A 149 -0.99 1.47 6.33
CA GLY A 149 -2.19 2.33 6.24
C GLY A 149 -2.17 3.33 5.09
N VAL A 150 -1.01 3.60 4.49
CA VAL A 150 -0.82 4.62 3.46
C VAL A 150 -1.59 4.30 2.16
N PRO A 151 -1.66 3.05 1.67
CA PRO A 151 -2.47 2.71 0.50
C PRO A 151 -3.95 3.09 0.66
N GLY A 152 -4.54 2.86 1.83
CA GLY A 152 -5.93 3.24 2.12
C GLY A 152 -6.15 4.76 2.04
N PHE A 153 -5.18 5.55 2.51
CA PHE A 153 -5.22 7.00 2.38
C PHE A 153 -5.07 7.46 0.93
N TYR A 154 -4.11 6.88 0.22
CA TYR A 154 -3.80 7.20 -1.18
C TYR A 154 -5.01 6.92 -2.09
N TRP A 155 -5.52 5.70 -2.07
CA TRP A 155 -6.65 5.28 -2.92
C TRP A 155 -7.98 5.82 -2.43
N GLY A 156 -8.13 6.07 -1.13
CA GLY A 156 -9.29 6.76 -0.57
C GLY A 156 -9.44 8.18 -1.13
N ILE A 157 -8.36 8.97 -1.14
CA ILE A 157 -8.38 10.31 -1.74
C ILE A 157 -8.59 10.23 -3.26
N TRP A 158 -7.93 9.31 -3.95
CA TRP A 158 -8.14 9.10 -5.38
C TRP A 158 -9.61 8.81 -5.69
N ALA A 159 -10.24 7.92 -4.93
CA ALA A 159 -11.63 7.54 -5.13
C ALA A 159 -12.59 8.69 -4.82
N LEU A 160 -12.31 9.53 -3.82
CA LEU A 160 -13.09 10.75 -3.59
C LEU A 160 -13.09 11.69 -4.80
N ILE A 161 -11.98 11.79 -5.54
CA ILE A 161 -11.93 12.55 -6.80
C ILE A 161 -12.75 11.83 -7.86
N GLN A 162 -12.54 10.53 -8.06
CA GLN A 162 -13.24 9.77 -9.10
C GLN A 162 -14.76 9.80 -8.91
N ALA A 163 -15.24 9.81 -7.68
CA ALA A 163 -16.66 10.01 -7.35
C ALA A 163 -17.25 11.32 -7.90
N THR A 164 -16.41 12.29 -8.28
CA THR A 164 -16.83 13.59 -8.82
C THR A 164 -16.60 13.76 -10.33
N ILE A 165 -15.72 12.96 -10.94
CA ILE A 165 -15.27 13.18 -12.32
C ILE A 165 -15.37 11.95 -13.22
N SER A 166 -15.53 10.75 -12.67
CA SER A 166 -15.51 9.51 -13.44
C SER A 166 -16.88 9.22 -14.04
N ASP A 167 -16.89 8.77 -15.30
CA ASP A 167 -18.08 8.25 -16.00
C ASP A 167 -18.22 6.71 -15.85
N ILE A 168 -17.28 6.06 -15.15
CA ILE A 168 -17.30 4.60 -14.95
C ILE A 168 -18.35 4.25 -13.89
N ASP A 169 -19.18 3.23 -14.18
CA ASP A 169 -20.16 2.69 -13.24
C ASP A 169 -19.47 1.88 -12.12
N PHE A 170 -18.95 2.59 -11.14
CA PHE A 170 -18.32 2.07 -9.94
C PHE A 170 -18.64 2.98 -8.75
N ASP A 171 -18.95 2.40 -7.59
CA ASP A 171 -19.28 3.16 -6.38
C ASP A 171 -18.01 3.72 -5.70
N TYR A 172 -17.41 4.73 -6.34
CA TYR A 172 -16.21 5.40 -5.85
C TYR A 172 -16.41 6.04 -4.47
N ALA A 173 -17.62 6.48 -4.14
CA ALA A 173 -17.90 7.11 -2.86
C ALA A 173 -17.80 6.10 -1.71
N SER A 174 -18.48 4.95 -1.82
CA SER A 174 -18.39 3.89 -0.80
C SER A 174 -17.00 3.26 -0.75
N TYR A 175 -16.35 3.11 -1.90
CA TYR A 175 -14.97 2.62 -1.98
C TYR A 175 -14.01 3.57 -1.27
N ALA A 176 -14.15 4.89 -1.46
CA ALA A 176 -13.33 5.89 -0.79
C ALA A 176 -13.43 5.80 0.75
N GLU A 177 -14.64 5.69 1.30
CA GLU A 177 -14.83 5.55 2.75
C GLU A 177 -14.21 4.25 3.27
N THR A 178 -14.34 3.15 2.52
CA THR A 178 -13.75 1.86 2.86
C THR A 178 -12.21 1.95 2.89
N ARG A 179 -11.58 2.49 1.84
CA ARG A 179 -10.12 2.66 1.79
C ARG A 179 -9.61 3.62 2.88
N LEU A 180 -10.30 4.76 3.10
CA LEU A 180 -9.94 5.68 4.18
C LEU A 180 -10.08 5.02 5.56
N SER A 181 -11.05 4.13 5.78
CA SER A 181 -11.19 3.39 7.03
C SER A 181 -9.96 2.52 7.36
N GLU A 182 -9.25 2.00 6.34
CA GLU A 182 -8.00 1.28 6.55
C GLU A 182 -6.93 2.19 7.15
N TYR A 183 -6.82 3.41 6.62
CA TYR A 183 -5.87 4.40 7.13
C TYR A 183 -6.19 4.78 8.57
N TRP A 184 -7.47 5.03 8.89
CA TRP A 184 -7.88 5.38 10.24
C TRP A 184 -7.69 4.23 11.23
N ALA A 185 -7.96 2.99 10.82
CA ALA A 185 -7.68 1.81 11.61
C ALA A 185 -6.19 1.66 11.91
N TRP A 186 -5.35 1.76 10.89
CA TRP A 186 -3.89 1.73 11.03
C TRP A 186 -3.39 2.83 11.98
N LYS A 187 -3.86 4.07 11.80
CA LYS A 187 -3.49 5.20 12.64
C LYS A 187 -3.88 4.94 14.10
N ALA A 188 -5.10 4.46 14.32
CA ALA A 188 -5.62 4.19 15.67
C ALA A 188 -4.91 3.03 16.39
N GLU A 189 -4.39 2.03 15.64
CA GLU A 189 -3.48 1.05 16.22
C GLU A 189 -2.11 1.67 16.54
N SER A 190 -1.58 2.46 15.62
CA SER A 190 -0.22 3.00 15.69
C SER A 190 -0.05 4.05 16.79
N ASP A 191 -1.06 4.89 17.01
CA ASP A 191 -1.07 5.91 18.07
C ASP A 191 -1.69 5.41 19.40
N GLY A 192 -2.17 4.16 19.41
CA GLY A 192 -2.79 3.53 20.58
C GLY A 192 -4.20 4.01 20.92
N SER A 193 -4.78 4.93 20.14
CA SER A 193 -6.11 5.50 20.41
C SER A 193 -7.23 4.46 20.35
N ARG A 194 -7.11 3.42 19.51
CA ARG A 194 -8.09 2.31 19.52
C ARG A 194 -8.10 1.61 20.87
N ALA A 195 -6.93 1.23 21.37
CA ALA A 195 -6.82 0.53 22.65
C ALA A 195 -7.33 1.39 23.81
N ALA A 196 -7.02 2.70 23.80
CA ALA A 196 -7.53 3.65 24.78
C ALA A 196 -9.06 3.81 24.75
N ALA A 197 -9.67 3.69 23.56
CA ALA A 197 -11.13 3.71 23.39
C ALA A 197 -11.81 2.37 23.74
N GLY A 198 -11.05 1.32 24.04
CA GLY A 198 -11.59 -0.02 24.29
C GLY A 198 -12.27 -0.65 23.06
N ALA A 199 -11.94 -0.17 21.86
CA ALA A 199 -12.57 -0.65 20.62
C ALA A 199 -11.95 -1.96 20.14
N ASP A 200 -12.76 -2.81 19.51
CA ASP A 200 -12.29 -4.05 18.91
C ASP A 200 -11.31 -3.79 17.76
N LYS A 201 -10.27 -4.62 17.66
CA LYS A 201 -9.33 -4.57 16.54
C LYS A 201 -10.04 -4.92 15.22
N PRO A 202 -9.95 -4.08 14.17
CA PRO A 202 -10.52 -4.37 12.86
C PRO A 202 -9.97 -5.67 12.27
N LEU A 203 -10.76 -6.36 11.44
CA LEU A 203 -10.37 -7.65 10.84
C LEU A 203 -9.04 -7.53 10.06
N ARG A 204 -8.88 -6.46 9.28
CA ARG A 204 -7.65 -6.18 8.53
C ARG A 204 -6.42 -6.14 9.43
N GLU A 205 -6.49 -5.43 10.57
CA GLU A 205 -5.38 -5.35 11.52
C GLU A 205 -5.15 -6.68 12.26
N LYS A 206 -6.20 -7.44 12.57
CA LYS A 206 -6.08 -8.81 13.10
C LYS A 206 -5.34 -9.73 12.12
N ARG A 207 -5.71 -9.69 10.84
CA ARG A 207 -5.06 -10.46 9.76
C ARG A 207 -3.63 -10.00 9.53
N TRP A 208 -3.37 -8.70 9.65
CA TRP A 208 -2.03 -8.16 9.53
C TRP A 208 -1.10 -8.70 10.62
N GLU A 209 -1.55 -8.79 11.87
CA GLU A 209 -0.75 -9.32 13.00
C GLU A 209 -0.69 -10.85 13.07
N GLN A 210 -1.58 -11.55 12.35
CA GLN A 210 -1.65 -13.00 12.36
C GLN A 210 -0.34 -13.63 11.87
N SER A 211 0.20 -14.58 12.64
CA SER A 211 1.46 -15.27 12.31
C SER A 211 1.32 -16.17 11.08
N GLU A 212 0.33 -17.06 11.06
CA GLU A 212 0.06 -18.05 10.00
C GLU A 212 -1.28 -17.83 9.32
#